data_AF-A0A2E1TR05-F1
#
_entry.id   AF-A0A2E1TR05-F1
#
_cell.length_a   1.000
_cell.length_b   1.000
_cell.length_c   1.000
_cell.angle_alpha   90.00
_cell.angle_beta   90.00
_cell.angle_gamma   90.00
#
_symmetry.space_group_name_H-M   'P 1'
#
loop_
_entity.id
_entity.type
_entity.pdbx_description
1 polymer ?
#
loop_
_entity_poly.entity_id
_entity_poly.type
_entity_poly.pdbx_seq_one_letter_code
_entity_poly.pdbx_strand_id
1 'polypeptide(L)'
;MDLDALKSGLLERIDAASDLAALEQIRVSALGKKGEITAQMKQLGGLDPEARKAAGQALNALKDEIAGALDARKAGFADAELDARLATEAIDVSQTPRPVRRGRLHPITQTIDEIVDIFGQMGFVWAEGPEVEDDWHNFTALNMPTDHPARQMQDTFYMKGHSGDEGSLVLRTHTSPVQVRTMMSQTPPIRVIVPGRTFRSDSDATHTPMFHQAEGLVIDKTANMAQLKGCLLEFCRTFFQAPDLTLQFRPSYFPFTEPSAEVDVRCDRSGGKLVIGEGEGWLEVLGSGMVNPRVIEACGIDPNEYQGFAFGIGIERLAMLKYGIPDLRTFFDGDVRWLRHYGFEPQLLPSLVRGR
;
A
#
# COMPACT_ATOMS: atom_id res chain seq x y z
N MET A 1 20.73 -72.71 -31.70
CA MET A 1 20.71 -71.23 -31.69
C MET A 1 21.49 -70.79 -30.48
N ASP A 2 22.55 -70.00 -30.67
CA ASP A 2 23.26 -69.37 -29.57
C ASP A 2 22.63 -67.99 -29.32
N LEU A 3 21.61 -67.97 -28.46
CA LEU A 3 20.87 -66.74 -28.13
C LEU A 3 21.69 -65.80 -27.24
N ASP A 4 22.62 -66.35 -26.45
CA ASP A 4 23.47 -65.59 -25.55
C ASP A 4 24.54 -64.80 -26.32
N ALA A 5 25.14 -65.40 -27.35
CA ALA A 5 26.07 -64.69 -28.24
C ALA A 5 25.37 -63.55 -29.01
N LEU A 6 24.13 -63.80 -29.49
CA LEU A 6 23.34 -62.77 -30.18
C LEU A 6 22.97 -61.62 -29.23
N LYS A 7 22.58 -61.94 -28.00
CA LYS A 7 22.26 -60.97 -26.95
C LYS A 7 23.48 -60.09 -26.62
N SER A 8 24.63 -60.70 -26.32
CA SER A 8 25.85 -59.97 -25.96
C SER A 8 26.27 -59.03 -27.09
N GLY A 9 26.30 -59.52 -28.33
CA GLY A 9 26.69 -58.70 -29.48
C GLY A 9 25.74 -57.53 -29.75
N LEU A 10 24.43 -57.69 -29.54
CA LEU A 10 23.47 -56.59 -29.69
C LEU A 10 23.59 -55.57 -28.56
N LEU A 11 23.77 -56.01 -27.31
CA LEU A 11 23.99 -55.10 -26.18
C LEU A 11 25.29 -54.29 -26.34
N GLU A 12 26.38 -54.92 -26.77
CA GLU A 12 27.64 -54.22 -27.06
C GLU A 12 27.48 -53.16 -28.15
N ARG A 13 26.72 -53.47 -29.21
CA ARG A 13 26.43 -52.51 -30.29
C ARG A 13 25.60 -51.33 -29.79
N ILE A 14 24.61 -51.57 -28.94
CA ILE A 14 23.77 -50.54 -28.33
C ILE A 14 24.61 -49.61 -27.46
N ASP A 15 25.48 -50.17 -26.61
CA ASP A 15 26.40 -49.39 -25.76
C ASP A 15 27.43 -48.59 -26.58
N ALA A 16 27.89 -49.14 -27.70
CA ALA A 16 28.82 -48.49 -28.61
C ALA A 16 28.18 -47.46 -29.55
N ALA A 17 26.84 -47.31 -29.55
CA ALA A 17 26.18 -46.32 -30.39
C ALA A 17 26.65 -44.90 -30.04
N SER A 18 27.10 -44.15 -31.03
CA SER A 18 27.65 -42.79 -30.88
C SER A 18 26.59 -41.69 -30.88
N ASP A 19 25.44 -41.95 -31.49
CA ASP A 19 24.36 -40.98 -31.69
C ASP A 19 23.01 -41.67 -31.96
N LEU A 20 21.95 -40.87 -32.04
CA LEU A 20 20.59 -41.34 -32.32
C LEU A 20 20.45 -42.03 -33.68
N ALA A 21 21.24 -41.65 -34.69
CA ALA A 21 21.18 -42.26 -36.02
C ALA A 21 21.83 -43.65 -36.01
N ALA A 22 22.97 -43.82 -35.32
CA ALA A 22 23.61 -45.10 -35.08
C ALA A 22 22.71 -46.04 -34.27
N LEU A 23 22.05 -45.52 -33.23
CA LEU A 23 21.10 -46.28 -32.41
C LEU A 23 19.89 -46.75 -33.24
N GLU A 24 19.36 -45.91 -34.14
CA GLU A 24 18.26 -46.28 -35.03
C GLU A 24 18.68 -47.35 -36.06
N GLN A 25 19.91 -47.28 -36.59
CA GLN A 25 20.46 -48.34 -37.44
C GLN A 25 20.56 -49.69 -36.70
N ILE A 26 20.95 -49.67 -35.42
CA ILE A 26 20.97 -50.87 -34.57
C ILE A 26 19.55 -51.39 -34.33
N ARG A 27 18.58 -50.51 -34.04
CA ARG A 27 17.17 -50.89 -33.90
C ARG A 27 16.63 -51.57 -35.16
N VAL A 28 16.90 -51.02 -36.34
CA VAL A 28 16.45 -51.59 -37.63
C VAL A 28 17.13 -52.92 -37.92
N SER A 29 18.43 -53.05 -37.66
CA SER A 29 19.16 -54.32 -37.88
C SER A 29 18.83 -55.41 -36.85
N ALA A 30 18.45 -55.07 -35.63
CA ALA A 30 18.06 -56.04 -34.60
C ALA A 30 16.57 -56.44 -34.69
N LEU A 31 15.67 -55.44 -34.72
CA LEU A 31 14.22 -55.60 -34.54
C LEU A 31 13.39 -55.34 -35.81
N GLY A 32 14.01 -54.90 -36.91
CA GLY A 32 13.31 -54.61 -38.17
C GLY A 32 12.72 -55.85 -38.85
N LYS A 33 12.00 -55.64 -39.97
CA LYS A 33 11.32 -56.73 -40.73
C LYS A 33 12.28 -57.82 -41.25
N LYS A 34 13.55 -57.45 -41.48
CA LYS A 34 14.66 -58.33 -41.85
C LYS A 34 15.74 -58.38 -40.76
N GLY A 35 15.42 -57.93 -39.55
CA GLY A 35 16.39 -57.85 -38.45
C GLY A 35 16.78 -59.22 -37.92
N GLU A 36 17.90 -59.28 -37.23
CA GLU A 36 18.52 -60.49 -36.71
C GLU A 36 17.55 -61.29 -35.82
N ILE A 37 16.84 -60.63 -34.89
CA ILE A 37 15.86 -61.27 -34.00
C ILE A 37 14.62 -61.72 -34.79
N THR A 38 14.14 -60.90 -35.73
CA THR A 38 13.00 -61.24 -36.60
C THR A 38 13.32 -62.43 -37.52
N ALA A 39 14.56 -62.58 -37.96
CA ALA A 39 15.02 -63.72 -38.75
C ALA A 39 15.01 -65.02 -37.92
N GLN A 40 15.46 -64.97 -36.67
CA GLN A 40 15.38 -66.12 -35.75
C GLN A 40 13.92 -66.50 -35.43
N MET A 41 13.03 -65.52 -35.25
CA MET A 41 11.60 -65.75 -35.04
C MET A 41 10.91 -66.48 -36.21
N LYS A 42 11.36 -66.26 -37.46
CA LYS A 42 10.82 -66.97 -38.63
C LYS A 42 11.20 -68.45 -38.68
N GLN A 43 12.34 -68.82 -38.08
CA GLN A 43 12.82 -70.21 -38.04
C GLN A 43 12.02 -71.08 -37.06
N LEU A 44 11.25 -70.48 -36.14
CA LEU A 44 10.37 -71.18 -35.20
C LEU A 44 9.26 -71.99 -35.88
N GLY A 45 8.91 -71.67 -37.13
CA GLY A 45 7.87 -72.38 -37.89
C GLY A 45 8.20 -73.84 -38.21
N GLY A 46 9.48 -74.23 -38.16
CA GLY A 46 9.96 -75.58 -38.46
C GLY A 46 10.24 -76.47 -37.24
N LEU A 47 9.90 -76.04 -36.02
CA LEU A 47 10.17 -76.76 -34.78
C LEU A 47 8.92 -77.51 -34.26
N ASP A 48 9.15 -78.61 -33.57
CA ASP A 48 8.11 -79.36 -32.84
C ASP A 48 7.42 -78.49 -31.78
N PRO A 49 6.14 -78.74 -31.44
CA PRO A 49 5.32 -77.86 -30.60
C PRO A 49 5.95 -77.48 -29.24
N GLU A 50 6.57 -78.45 -28.55
CA GLU A 50 7.25 -78.24 -27.26
C GLU A 50 8.52 -77.39 -27.40
N ALA A 51 9.39 -77.72 -28.38
CA ALA A 51 10.61 -76.97 -28.65
C ALA A 51 10.31 -75.55 -29.16
N ARG A 52 9.25 -75.38 -29.94
CA ARG A 52 8.77 -74.10 -30.46
C ARG A 52 8.29 -73.18 -29.35
N LYS A 53 7.63 -73.72 -28.31
CA LYS A 53 7.16 -72.95 -27.15
C LYS A 53 8.33 -72.39 -26.33
N ALA A 54 9.31 -73.23 -26.00
CA ALA A 54 10.50 -72.81 -25.25
C ALA A 54 11.35 -71.79 -26.03
N ALA A 55 11.64 -72.05 -27.31
CA ALA A 55 12.42 -71.15 -28.16
C ALA A 55 11.70 -69.82 -28.45
N GLY A 56 10.37 -69.85 -28.60
CA GLY A 56 9.56 -68.64 -28.78
C GLY A 56 9.53 -67.75 -27.54
N GLN A 57 9.45 -68.34 -26.34
CA GLN A 57 9.55 -67.60 -25.08
C GLN A 57 10.91 -66.92 -24.92
N ALA A 58 12.00 -67.66 -25.18
CA ALA A 58 13.36 -67.12 -25.10
C ALA A 58 13.61 -65.97 -26.10
N LEU A 59 13.11 -66.09 -27.34
CA LEU A 59 13.23 -65.03 -28.35
C LEU A 59 12.37 -63.80 -28.04
N ASN A 60 11.18 -63.96 -27.45
CA ASN A 60 10.38 -62.82 -26.99
C ASN A 60 11.07 -62.09 -25.82
N ALA A 61 11.61 -62.84 -24.85
CA ALA A 61 12.38 -62.25 -23.75
C ALA A 61 13.60 -61.46 -24.26
N LEU A 62 14.35 -62.03 -25.21
CA LEU A 62 15.47 -61.35 -25.86
C LEU A 62 15.04 -60.08 -26.58
N LYS A 63 13.91 -60.14 -27.31
CA LYS A 63 13.36 -59.00 -28.04
C LYS A 63 13.01 -57.86 -27.08
N ASP A 64 12.34 -58.17 -25.98
CA ASP A 64 11.91 -57.18 -24.99
C ASP A 64 13.11 -56.56 -24.26
N GLU A 65 14.13 -57.36 -23.95
CA GLU A 65 15.37 -56.89 -23.33
C GLU A 65 16.16 -55.95 -24.25
N ILE A 66 16.29 -56.30 -25.54
CA ILE A 66 16.96 -55.45 -26.53
C ILE A 66 16.16 -54.18 -26.82
N ALA A 67 14.82 -54.26 -26.86
CA ALA A 67 13.97 -53.06 -26.96
C ALA A 67 14.16 -52.14 -25.75
N GLY A 68 14.18 -52.71 -24.53
CA GLY A 68 14.43 -51.95 -23.30
C GLY A 68 15.82 -51.29 -23.28
N ALA A 69 16.87 -52.00 -23.73
CA ALA A 69 18.21 -51.45 -23.83
C ALA A 69 18.32 -50.31 -24.86
N LEU A 70 17.64 -50.43 -26.00
CA LEU A 70 17.54 -49.36 -27.00
C LEU A 70 16.82 -48.12 -26.46
N ASP A 71 15.69 -48.31 -25.78
CA ASP A 71 14.93 -47.20 -25.19
C ASP A 71 15.72 -46.51 -24.07
N ALA A 72 16.41 -47.28 -23.23
CA ALA A 72 17.30 -46.74 -22.19
C ALA A 72 18.46 -45.93 -22.79
N ARG A 73 19.12 -46.44 -23.82
CA ARG A 73 20.20 -45.73 -24.51
C ARG A 73 19.71 -44.46 -25.19
N LYS A 74 18.51 -44.51 -25.79
CA LYS A 74 17.86 -43.35 -26.41
C LYS A 74 17.54 -42.27 -25.38
N ALA A 75 17.03 -42.64 -24.21
CA ALA A 75 16.78 -41.71 -23.12
C ALA A 75 18.08 -41.05 -22.64
N GLY A 76 19.17 -41.81 -22.50
CA GLY A 76 20.49 -41.27 -22.13
C GLY A 76 21.03 -40.22 -23.11
N PHE A 77 20.77 -40.35 -24.42
CA PHE A 77 21.11 -39.31 -25.38
C PHE A 77 20.27 -38.04 -25.20
N ALA A 78 18.97 -38.18 -24.93
CA ALA A 78 18.09 -37.04 -24.70
C ALA A 78 18.46 -36.27 -23.42
N ASP A 79 18.81 -36.99 -22.35
CA ASP A 79 19.28 -36.39 -21.10
C ASP A 79 20.61 -35.65 -21.30
N ALA A 80 21.56 -36.25 -22.02
CA ALA A 80 22.84 -35.60 -22.33
C ALA A 80 22.68 -34.33 -23.19
N GLU A 81 21.76 -34.34 -24.16
CA GLU A 81 21.42 -33.16 -24.96
C GLU A 81 20.78 -32.06 -24.09
N LEU A 82 19.87 -32.43 -23.19
CA LEU A 82 19.24 -31.51 -22.25
C LEU A 82 20.26 -30.89 -21.30
N ASP A 83 21.13 -31.70 -20.69
CA ASP A 83 22.17 -31.22 -19.77
C ASP A 83 23.16 -30.28 -20.45
N ALA A 84 23.57 -30.61 -21.69
CA ALA A 84 24.41 -29.73 -22.50
C ALA A 84 23.72 -28.39 -22.77
N ARG A 85 22.42 -28.41 -23.12
CA ARG A 85 21.64 -27.19 -23.33
C ARG A 85 21.52 -26.37 -22.05
N LEU A 86 21.17 -27.01 -20.92
CA LEU A 86 21.07 -26.35 -19.62
C LEU A 86 22.40 -25.72 -19.19
N ALA A 87 23.54 -26.38 -19.45
CA ALA A 87 24.85 -25.82 -19.17
C ALA A 87 25.16 -24.58 -20.03
N THR A 88 24.72 -24.55 -21.29
CA THR A 88 24.88 -23.37 -22.17
C THR A 88 23.92 -22.23 -21.88
N GLU A 89 22.73 -22.54 -21.36
CA GLU A 89 21.69 -21.58 -20.99
C GLU A 89 21.82 -21.10 -19.53
N ALA A 90 22.80 -21.61 -18.79
CA ALA A 90 23.07 -21.22 -17.42
C ALA A 90 23.38 -19.72 -17.36
N ILE A 91 22.56 -18.99 -16.61
CA ILE A 91 22.76 -17.57 -16.31
C ILE A 91 23.20 -17.40 -14.86
N ASP A 92 23.93 -16.31 -14.61
CA ASP A 92 24.22 -15.88 -13.25
C ASP A 92 22.98 -15.23 -12.63
N VAL A 93 22.24 -16.01 -11.83
CA VAL A 93 21.03 -15.57 -11.12
C VAL A 93 21.32 -14.56 -9.99
N SER A 94 22.59 -14.34 -9.65
CA SER A 94 22.98 -13.33 -8.67
C SER A 94 23.14 -11.92 -9.27
N GLN A 95 23.12 -11.80 -10.60
CA GLN A 95 23.22 -10.51 -11.26
C GLN A 95 22.08 -9.58 -10.85
N THR A 96 22.42 -8.30 -10.66
CA THR A 96 21.45 -7.25 -10.39
C THR A 96 20.38 -7.25 -11.49
N PRO A 97 19.09 -7.40 -11.15
CA PRO A 97 18.02 -7.31 -12.12
C PRO A 97 18.06 -5.96 -12.84
N ARG A 98 17.58 -5.93 -14.09
CA ARG A 98 17.45 -4.68 -14.84
C ARG A 98 16.66 -3.65 -13.98
N PRO A 99 17.20 -2.44 -13.77
CA PRO A 99 16.61 -1.50 -12.85
C PRO A 99 15.22 -1.07 -13.34
N VAL A 100 14.23 -1.18 -12.47
CA VAL A 100 12.87 -0.70 -12.70
C VAL A 100 12.65 0.55 -11.86
N ARG A 101 12.16 1.63 -12.47
CA ARG A 101 11.82 2.85 -11.74
C ARG A 101 10.62 2.55 -10.84
N ARG A 102 10.82 2.67 -9.52
CA ARG A 102 9.74 2.59 -8.53
C ARG A 102 9.33 4.00 -8.12
N GLY A 103 8.03 4.26 -8.12
CA GLY A 103 7.46 5.48 -7.55
C GLY A 103 7.47 5.42 -6.02
N ARG A 104 7.32 6.59 -5.39
CA ARG A 104 7.12 6.74 -3.95
C ARG A 104 5.93 7.66 -3.71
N LEU A 105 5.11 7.35 -2.72
CA LEU A 105 4.08 8.25 -2.22
C LEU A 105 4.71 9.32 -1.35
N HIS A 106 4.20 10.55 -1.46
CA HIS A 106 4.65 11.65 -0.64
C HIS A 106 4.24 11.42 0.84
N PRO A 107 5.08 11.78 1.83
CA PRO A 107 4.71 11.57 3.24
C PRO A 107 3.42 12.26 3.67
N ILE A 108 3.08 13.39 3.06
CA ILE A 108 1.79 14.06 3.29
C ILE A 108 0.62 13.22 2.80
N THR A 109 0.70 12.64 1.60
CA THR A 109 -0.33 11.72 1.08
C THR A 109 -0.47 10.52 2.01
N GLN A 110 0.64 9.90 2.41
CA GLN A 110 0.63 8.79 3.37
C GLN A 110 -0.05 9.17 4.69
N THR A 111 0.20 10.38 5.18
CA THR A 111 -0.39 10.89 6.43
C THR A 111 -1.88 11.13 6.28
N ILE A 112 -2.33 11.71 5.17
CA ILE A 112 -3.75 11.89 4.85
C ILE A 112 -4.46 10.54 4.81
N ASP A 113 -3.90 9.57 4.08
CA ASP A 113 -4.49 8.23 3.94
C ASP A 113 -4.63 7.53 5.31
N GLU A 114 -3.65 7.71 6.20
CA GLU A 114 -3.72 7.18 7.58
C GLU A 114 -4.79 7.86 8.42
N ILE A 115 -4.87 9.19 8.37
CA ILE A 115 -5.89 9.97 9.08
C ILE A 115 -7.28 9.53 8.60
N VAL A 116 -7.47 9.45 7.28
CA VAL A 116 -8.73 9.07 6.65
C VAL A 116 -9.10 7.62 6.98
N ASP A 117 -8.16 6.66 6.98
CA ASP A 117 -8.45 5.27 7.35
C ASP A 117 -8.91 5.16 8.82
N ILE A 118 -8.22 5.84 9.74
CA ILE A 118 -8.56 5.84 11.17
C ILE A 118 -9.95 6.43 11.39
N PHE A 119 -10.22 7.62 10.86
CA PHE A 119 -11.54 8.26 11.03
C PHE A 119 -12.64 7.55 10.23
N GLY A 120 -12.32 6.95 9.09
CA GLY A 120 -13.24 6.13 8.31
C GLY A 120 -13.76 4.94 9.10
N GLN A 121 -12.91 4.28 9.90
CA GLN A 121 -13.32 3.21 10.81
C GLN A 121 -14.16 3.69 11.99
N MET A 122 -14.02 4.97 12.36
CA MET A 122 -14.92 5.64 13.29
C MET A 122 -16.22 6.12 12.62
N GLY A 123 -16.42 5.86 11.32
CA GLY A 123 -17.65 6.21 10.58
C GLY A 123 -17.70 7.65 10.06
N PHE A 124 -16.55 8.33 9.96
CA PHE A 124 -16.47 9.61 9.26
C PHE A 124 -16.44 9.38 7.74
N VAL A 125 -17.08 10.29 6.99
CA VAL A 125 -17.06 10.30 5.53
C VAL A 125 -16.14 11.41 5.03
N TRP A 126 -15.32 11.13 4.03
CA TRP A 126 -14.49 12.15 3.38
C TRP A 126 -15.38 13.15 2.64
N ALA A 127 -15.28 14.44 3.00
CA ALA A 127 -15.82 15.55 2.23
C ALA A 127 -14.72 16.45 1.63
N GLU A 128 -14.95 16.97 0.43
CA GLU A 128 -14.05 17.88 -0.28
C GLU A 128 -14.76 19.18 -0.65
N GLY A 129 -13.98 20.23 -0.85
CA GLY A 129 -14.50 21.52 -1.30
C GLY A 129 -13.41 22.41 -1.89
N PRO A 130 -13.78 23.57 -2.43
CA PRO A 130 -12.88 24.43 -3.19
C PRO A 130 -11.77 25.02 -2.30
N GLU A 131 -10.65 25.38 -2.93
CA GLU A 131 -9.52 26.07 -2.28
C GLU A 131 -9.71 27.60 -2.27
N VAL A 132 -10.40 28.14 -3.28
CA VAL A 132 -10.86 29.53 -3.32
C VAL A 132 -12.26 29.57 -2.73
N GLU A 133 -12.43 30.31 -1.65
CA GLU A 133 -13.68 30.43 -0.91
C GLU A 133 -14.16 31.89 -0.88
N ASP A 134 -15.44 32.08 -0.60
CA ASP A 134 -15.96 33.40 -0.27
C ASP A 134 -15.81 33.69 1.23
N ASP A 135 -15.83 34.98 1.57
CA ASP A 135 -15.73 35.48 2.94
C ASP A 135 -16.76 34.86 3.89
N TRP A 136 -17.96 34.59 3.38
CA TRP A 136 -19.04 34.08 4.21
C TRP A 136 -18.75 32.67 4.69
N HIS A 137 -18.34 31.76 3.81
CA HIS A 137 -17.99 30.38 4.18
C HIS A 137 -16.69 30.31 4.98
N ASN A 138 -15.70 31.15 4.66
CA ASN A 138 -14.40 31.13 5.34
C ASN A 138 -14.40 31.86 6.70
N PHE A 139 -15.30 32.82 6.93
CA PHE A 139 -15.29 33.59 8.17
C PHE A 139 -16.68 33.76 8.80
N THR A 140 -17.61 34.41 8.10
CA THR A 140 -18.87 34.87 8.71
C THR A 140 -19.71 33.71 9.28
N ALA A 141 -19.88 32.62 8.52
CA ALA A 141 -20.60 31.43 8.95
C ALA A 141 -19.93 30.71 10.14
N LEU A 142 -18.63 30.95 10.35
CA LEU A 142 -17.83 30.42 11.44
C LEU A 142 -17.75 31.40 12.64
N ASN A 143 -18.75 32.27 12.77
CA ASN A 143 -18.87 33.25 13.86
C ASN A 143 -17.68 34.22 13.94
N MET A 144 -17.10 34.57 12.77
CA MET A 144 -16.06 35.59 12.64
C MET A 144 -16.59 36.76 11.80
N PRO A 145 -17.26 37.76 12.38
CA PRO A 145 -17.68 38.97 11.65
C PRO A 145 -16.47 39.78 11.13
N THR A 146 -16.71 40.74 10.23
CA THR A 146 -15.67 41.50 9.51
C THR A 146 -14.67 42.23 10.41
N ASP A 147 -15.12 42.69 11.57
CA ASP A 147 -14.31 43.38 12.59
C ASP A 147 -13.65 42.42 13.60
N HIS A 148 -13.82 41.11 13.45
CA HIS A 148 -13.31 40.13 14.40
C HIS A 148 -11.78 39.98 14.33
N PRO A 149 -11.04 40.09 15.45
CA PRO A 149 -9.58 39.97 15.47
C PRO A 149 -9.04 38.67 14.85
N ALA A 150 -9.79 37.57 14.99
CA ALA A 150 -9.41 36.29 14.39
C ALA A 150 -9.25 36.34 12.86
N ARG A 151 -9.92 37.26 12.14
CA ARG A 151 -9.71 37.41 10.69
C ARG A 151 -8.30 37.92 10.35
N GLN A 152 -7.75 38.79 11.20
CA GLN A 152 -6.39 39.31 11.06
C GLN A 152 -5.35 38.25 11.45
N MET A 153 -5.66 37.40 12.44
CA MET A 153 -4.76 36.32 12.90
C MET A 153 -4.53 35.20 11.86
N GLN A 154 -5.29 35.15 10.77
CA GLN A 154 -5.19 34.09 9.76
C GLN A 154 -4.24 34.45 8.60
N ASP A 155 -3.73 35.69 8.53
CA ASP A 155 -2.85 36.17 7.45
C ASP A 155 -3.38 35.82 6.05
N THR A 156 -4.66 36.10 5.82
CA THR A 156 -5.41 35.61 4.66
C THR A 156 -4.90 36.15 3.31
N PHE A 157 -4.79 35.28 2.30
CA PHE A 157 -4.59 35.71 0.92
C PHE A 157 -5.92 36.11 0.28
N TYR A 158 -6.03 37.39 -0.07
CA TYR A 158 -7.18 37.97 -0.73
C TYR A 158 -7.01 37.99 -2.25
N MET A 159 -8.07 37.67 -3.00
CA MET A 159 -8.05 37.75 -4.46
C MET A 159 -7.98 39.21 -4.92
N LYS A 160 -7.24 39.48 -6.00
CA LYS A 160 -7.05 40.84 -6.52
C LYS A 160 -8.40 41.51 -6.81
N GLY A 161 -8.67 42.63 -6.15
CA GLY A 161 -9.93 43.38 -6.27
C GLY A 161 -10.98 43.03 -5.21
N HIS A 162 -10.68 42.11 -4.29
CA HIS A 162 -11.51 41.73 -3.15
C HIS A 162 -10.69 41.96 -1.88
N SER A 163 -10.95 42.99 -1.07
CA SER A 163 -10.20 43.19 0.18
C SER A 163 -11.09 43.73 1.30
N GLY A 164 -11.41 42.87 2.27
CA GLY A 164 -11.98 43.28 3.56
C GLY A 164 -13.49 43.51 3.60
N ASP A 165 -14.21 43.32 2.48
CA ASP A 165 -15.67 43.49 2.41
C ASP A 165 -16.40 42.13 2.34
N GLU A 166 -17.66 42.09 2.77
CA GLU A 166 -18.53 40.92 2.63
C GLU A 166 -18.60 40.46 1.16
N GLY A 167 -18.42 39.16 0.92
CA GLY A 167 -18.38 38.58 -0.43
C GLY A 167 -17.02 38.65 -1.12
N SER A 168 -15.96 39.05 -0.41
CA SER A 168 -14.58 38.93 -0.89
C SER A 168 -14.21 37.47 -1.16
N LEU A 169 -13.46 37.21 -2.23
CA LEU A 169 -12.88 35.89 -2.50
C LEU A 169 -11.50 35.79 -1.86
N VAL A 170 -11.23 34.67 -1.20
CA VAL A 170 -10.00 34.37 -0.47
C VAL A 170 -9.48 32.97 -0.80
N LEU A 171 -8.19 32.74 -0.62
CA LEU A 171 -7.70 31.37 -0.45
C LEU A 171 -8.04 30.92 0.98
N ARG A 172 -8.67 29.75 1.11
CA ARG A 172 -9.15 29.29 2.41
C ARG A 172 -8.01 29.13 3.43
N THR A 173 -8.23 29.62 4.64
CA THR A 173 -7.24 29.64 5.74
C THR A 173 -7.27 28.37 6.59
N HIS A 174 -8.35 27.61 6.43
CA HIS A 174 -8.66 26.35 7.07
C HIS A 174 -9.69 25.60 6.18
N THR A 175 -9.93 24.33 6.45
CA THR A 175 -10.88 23.47 5.71
C THR A 175 -12.32 23.53 6.24
N SER A 176 -12.56 24.33 7.27
CA SER A 176 -13.89 24.60 7.86
C SER A 176 -14.99 25.06 6.88
N PRO A 177 -14.71 25.77 5.76
CA PRO A 177 -15.73 26.11 4.76
C PRO A 177 -16.51 24.88 4.25
N VAL A 178 -15.82 23.74 4.11
CA VAL A 178 -16.46 22.49 3.67
C VAL A 178 -17.41 21.95 4.73
N GLN A 179 -17.11 22.17 6.02
CA GLN A 179 -18.01 21.81 7.12
C GLN A 179 -19.33 22.59 7.03
N VAL A 180 -19.24 23.92 6.81
CA VAL A 180 -20.40 24.79 6.59
C VAL A 180 -21.23 24.30 5.39
N ARG A 181 -20.58 24.08 4.24
CA ARG A 181 -21.24 23.56 3.04
C ARG A 181 -21.92 22.20 3.26
N THR A 182 -21.28 21.33 4.05
CA THR A 182 -21.84 20.01 4.41
C THR A 182 -23.09 20.18 5.26
N MET A 183 -23.05 21.01 6.31
CA MET A 183 -24.20 21.27 7.17
C MET A 183 -25.37 21.92 6.44
N MET A 184 -25.11 22.78 5.44
CA MET A 184 -26.16 23.40 4.63
C MET A 184 -26.80 22.45 3.60
N SER A 185 -26.07 21.41 3.18
CA SER A 185 -26.53 20.50 2.11
C SER A 185 -27.03 19.15 2.62
N GLN A 186 -26.81 18.84 3.90
CA GLN A 186 -27.17 17.55 4.50
C GLN A 186 -27.92 17.76 5.81
N THR A 187 -28.88 16.86 6.07
CA THR A 187 -29.58 16.82 7.35
C THR A 187 -28.81 15.95 8.34
N PRO A 188 -28.60 16.41 9.60
CA PRO A 188 -27.99 15.59 10.65
C PRO A 188 -28.66 14.21 10.85
N PRO A 189 -27.90 13.17 11.25
CA PRO A 189 -26.54 13.23 11.77
C PRO A 189 -25.46 13.37 10.67
N ILE A 190 -24.45 14.21 10.93
CA ILE A 190 -23.32 14.45 10.03
C ILE A 190 -22.04 13.98 10.73
N ARG A 191 -21.20 13.26 10.00
CA ARG A 191 -19.86 12.85 10.45
C ARG A 191 -18.89 12.91 9.28
N VAL A 192 -18.08 13.97 9.19
CA VAL A 192 -17.19 14.20 8.04
C VAL A 192 -15.77 14.52 8.44
N ILE A 193 -14.81 14.06 7.63
CA ILE A 193 -13.40 14.43 7.70
C ILE A 193 -13.05 15.16 6.39
N VAL A 194 -12.35 16.28 6.52
CA VAL A 194 -12.07 17.22 5.42
C VAL A 194 -10.56 17.43 5.33
N PRO A 195 -9.80 16.51 4.72
CA PRO A 195 -8.42 16.77 4.37
C PRO A 195 -8.36 17.76 3.20
N GLY A 196 -7.43 18.73 3.26
CA GLY A 196 -7.28 19.69 2.18
C GLY A 196 -6.14 20.68 2.38
N ARG A 197 -5.74 21.32 1.28
CA ARG A 197 -4.79 22.44 1.30
C ARG A 197 -5.39 23.68 1.91
N THR A 198 -4.58 24.42 2.65
CA THR A 198 -4.93 25.68 3.31
C THR A 198 -3.80 26.67 3.13
N PHE A 199 -4.12 27.96 3.15
CA PHE A 199 -3.20 29.01 2.76
C PHE A 199 -3.16 30.13 3.80
N ARG A 200 -1.96 30.57 4.17
CA ARG A 200 -1.73 31.71 5.06
C ARG A 200 -0.50 32.46 4.60
N SER A 201 -0.49 33.78 4.69
CA SER A 201 0.62 34.63 4.26
C SER A 201 1.74 34.67 5.31
N ASP A 202 2.15 33.50 5.78
CA ASP A 202 3.27 33.31 6.70
C ASP A 202 4.28 32.32 6.10
N SER A 203 5.57 32.59 6.28
CA SER A 203 6.65 31.82 5.67
C SER A 203 7.93 31.93 6.49
N ASP A 204 8.17 30.92 7.34
CA ASP A 204 9.38 30.76 8.13
C ASP A 204 9.87 29.29 8.13
N ALA A 205 10.66 28.87 9.10
CA ALA A 205 11.16 27.49 9.18
C ALA A 205 10.07 26.46 9.59
N THR A 206 9.01 26.92 10.23
CA THR A 206 7.88 26.13 10.78
C THR A 206 6.54 26.44 10.11
N HIS A 207 6.47 27.50 9.31
CA HIS A 207 5.29 27.95 8.60
C HIS A 207 5.58 28.04 7.10
N THR A 208 4.63 27.59 6.30
CA THR A 208 4.68 27.71 4.84
C THR A 208 3.39 28.29 4.33
N PRO A 209 3.43 29.01 3.19
CA PRO A 209 2.28 29.75 2.71
C PRO A 209 1.13 28.85 2.23
N MET A 210 1.43 27.58 1.96
CA MET A 210 0.48 26.52 1.71
C MET A 210 0.88 25.31 2.53
N PHE A 211 -0.07 24.75 3.28
CA PHE A 211 0.08 23.53 4.07
C PHE A 211 -1.22 22.73 3.97
N HIS A 212 -1.32 21.60 4.66
CA HIS A 212 -2.51 20.76 4.64
C HIS A 212 -3.11 20.65 6.05
N GLN A 213 -4.43 20.77 6.12
CA GLN A 213 -5.19 20.46 7.32
C GLN A 213 -6.16 19.31 7.06
N ALA A 214 -6.45 18.57 8.12
CA ALA A 214 -7.59 17.68 8.16
C ALA A 214 -8.50 18.12 9.31
N GLU A 215 -9.73 18.48 8.97
CA GLU A 215 -10.74 18.84 9.97
C GLU A 215 -11.87 17.83 10.04
N GLY A 216 -12.25 17.46 11.25
CA GLY A 216 -13.41 16.61 11.50
C GLY A 216 -14.58 17.41 12.05
N LEU A 217 -15.79 17.03 11.66
CA LEU A 217 -17.05 17.55 12.18
C LEU A 217 -17.98 16.39 12.52
N VAL A 218 -18.62 16.47 13.69
CA VAL A 218 -19.76 15.65 14.07
C VAL A 218 -20.91 16.55 14.50
N ILE A 219 -22.09 16.41 13.87
CA ILE A 219 -23.35 17.02 14.31
C ILE A 219 -24.34 15.89 14.61
N ASP A 220 -24.78 15.78 15.85
CA ASP A 220 -25.71 14.76 16.32
C ASP A 220 -26.45 15.26 17.57
N LYS A 221 -27.62 14.70 17.88
CA LYS A 221 -28.39 15.04 19.10
C LYS A 221 -27.63 14.69 20.38
N THR A 222 -26.74 13.72 20.31
CA THR A 222 -25.99 13.15 21.45
C THR A 222 -24.54 13.63 21.53
N ALA A 223 -24.07 14.40 20.54
CA ALA A 223 -22.67 14.83 20.43
C ALA A 223 -22.22 15.60 21.69
N ASN A 224 -21.14 15.18 22.35
CA ASN A 224 -20.68 15.83 23.57
C ASN A 224 -19.15 15.81 23.74
N MET A 225 -18.65 16.58 24.71
CA MET A 225 -17.22 16.74 24.99
C MET A 225 -16.52 15.42 25.36
N ALA A 226 -17.23 14.47 25.99
CA ALA A 226 -16.65 13.17 26.31
C ALA A 226 -16.42 12.32 25.04
N GLN A 227 -17.34 12.39 24.07
CA GLN A 227 -17.16 11.75 22.77
C GLN A 227 -16.03 12.39 21.96
N LEU A 228 -15.89 13.72 21.97
CA LEU A 228 -14.74 14.41 21.36
C LEU A 228 -13.41 13.90 21.95
N LYS A 229 -13.32 13.87 23.29
CA LYS A 229 -12.12 13.39 23.99
C LYS A 229 -11.79 11.93 23.64
N GLY A 230 -12.79 11.06 23.63
CA GLY A 230 -12.62 9.65 23.26
C GLY A 230 -12.17 9.48 21.81
N CYS A 231 -12.80 10.22 20.88
CA CYS A 231 -12.47 10.19 19.46
C CYS A 231 -11.00 10.60 19.21
N LEU A 232 -10.55 11.69 19.83
CA LEU A 232 -9.20 12.19 19.67
C LEU A 232 -8.15 11.32 20.37
N LEU A 233 -8.49 10.76 21.54
CA LEU A 233 -7.62 9.81 22.24
C LEU A 233 -7.34 8.58 21.38
N GLU A 234 -8.40 7.99 20.81
CA GLU A 234 -8.27 6.81 19.95
C GLU A 234 -7.49 7.14 18.67
N PHE A 235 -7.76 8.29 18.07
CA PHE A 235 -6.99 8.77 16.92
C PHE A 235 -5.51 8.90 17.24
N CYS A 236 -5.13 9.61 18.31
CA CYS A 236 -3.71 9.81 18.65
C CYS A 236 -3.01 8.49 19.01
N ARG A 237 -3.65 7.61 19.79
CA ARG A 237 -3.10 6.28 20.12
C ARG A 237 -2.84 5.45 18.88
N THR A 238 -3.81 5.43 17.97
CA THR A 238 -3.72 4.65 16.73
C THR A 238 -2.70 5.25 15.76
N PHE A 239 -2.77 6.56 15.53
CA PHE A 239 -1.88 7.26 14.60
C PHE A 239 -0.42 7.20 15.03
N PHE A 240 -0.12 7.40 16.31
CA PHE A 240 1.25 7.29 16.83
C PHE A 240 1.67 5.86 17.21
N GLN A 241 0.78 4.86 17.03
CA GLN A 241 1.00 3.48 17.45
C GLN A 241 1.43 3.36 18.93
N ALA A 242 0.82 4.18 19.78
CA ALA A 242 1.18 4.33 21.19
C ALA A 242 -0.07 4.08 22.05
N PRO A 243 -0.36 2.82 22.43
CA PRO A 243 -1.61 2.46 23.12
C PRO A 243 -1.76 3.14 24.48
N ASP A 244 -0.66 3.43 25.16
CA ASP A 244 -0.63 4.10 26.48
C ASP A 244 -0.50 5.63 26.38
N LEU A 245 -0.63 6.19 25.17
CA LEU A 245 -0.55 7.63 24.97
C LEU A 245 -1.63 8.34 25.79
N THR A 246 -1.19 9.41 26.45
CA THR A 246 -2.01 10.29 27.28
C THR A 246 -2.15 11.65 26.60
N LEU A 247 -3.39 12.16 26.60
CA LEU A 247 -3.72 13.49 26.09
C LEU A 247 -3.92 14.48 27.23
N GLN A 248 -3.48 15.72 27.02
CA GLN A 248 -3.87 16.87 27.82
C GLN A 248 -4.76 17.78 26.98
N PHE A 249 -5.95 18.09 27.51
CA PHE A 249 -6.85 19.08 26.94
C PHE A 249 -6.68 20.38 27.70
N ARG A 250 -6.15 21.41 27.04
CA ARG A 250 -6.01 22.75 27.60
C ARG A 250 -7.12 23.64 27.04
N PRO A 251 -7.84 24.41 27.87
CA PRO A 251 -8.77 25.41 27.37
C PRO A 251 -8.06 26.36 26.40
N SER A 252 -8.69 26.61 25.26
CA SER A 252 -8.24 27.59 24.27
C SER A 252 -9.47 28.37 23.77
N TYR A 253 -9.33 29.16 22.72
CA TYR A 253 -10.40 29.94 22.13
C TYR A 253 -10.39 29.83 20.61
N PHE A 254 -11.50 29.35 20.05
CA PHE A 254 -11.79 29.44 18.63
C PHE A 254 -13.21 30.02 18.45
N PRO A 255 -13.43 31.02 17.58
CA PRO A 255 -14.75 31.67 17.45
C PRO A 255 -15.90 30.71 17.11
N PHE A 256 -15.59 29.63 16.41
CA PHE A 256 -16.53 28.61 15.94
C PHE A 256 -16.74 27.44 16.92
N THR A 257 -16.10 27.44 18.09
CA THR A 257 -16.33 26.41 19.14
C THR A 257 -16.47 26.99 20.54
N GLU A 258 -17.36 26.40 21.35
CA GLU A 258 -17.55 26.75 22.77
C GLU A 258 -18.16 25.55 23.54
N PRO A 259 -17.46 24.93 24.50
CA PRO A 259 -16.07 25.18 24.91
C PRO A 259 -15.03 24.73 23.87
N SER A 260 -13.92 25.48 23.81
CA SER A 260 -12.75 25.23 22.96
C SER A 260 -11.58 24.60 23.74
N ALA A 261 -10.80 23.74 23.10
CA ALA A 261 -9.62 23.11 23.70
C ALA A 261 -8.51 22.80 22.67
N GLU A 262 -7.27 23.09 23.04
CA GLU A 262 -6.08 22.55 22.39
C GLU A 262 -5.73 21.18 23.01
N VAL A 263 -5.15 20.30 22.19
CA VAL A 263 -4.77 18.96 22.60
C VAL A 263 -3.27 18.78 22.44
N ASP A 264 -2.64 18.43 23.56
CA ASP A 264 -1.24 18.11 23.64
C ASP A 264 -1.04 16.61 23.88
N VAL A 265 -0.02 16.03 23.24
CA VAL A 265 0.45 14.67 23.52
C VAL A 265 1.67 14.70 24.40
N ARG A 266 1.81 13.69 25.26
CA ARG A 266 3.03 13.52 26.07
C ARG A 266 4.20 13.16 25.16
N CYS A 267 5.38 13.71 25.43
CA CYS A 267 6.60 13.43 24.67
C CYS A 267 7.88 13.52 25.51
N ASP A 268 8.89 12.74 25.12
CA ASP A 268 10.26 12.85 25.60
C ASP A 268 11.16 13.52 24.56
N ARG A 269 12.04 14.42 25.02
CA ARG A 269 13.05 15.14 24.23
C ARG A 269 14.48 14.92 24.73
N SER A 270 14.67 14.18 25.81
CA SER A 270 15.93 14.09 26.55
C SER A 270 17.07 13.41 25.77
N GLY A 271 16.74 12.56 24.79
CA GLY A 271 17.71 11.78 24.00
C GLY A 271 18.11 12.38 22.64
N GLY A 272 17.84 13.66 22.38
CA GLY A 272 18.10 14.27 21.05
C GLY A 272 17.18 13.78 19.92
N LYS A 273 16.23 12.90 20.25
CA LYS A 273 15.12 12.45 19.41
C LYS A 273 13.82 12.70 20.16
N LEU A 274 12.80 13.16 19.44
CA LEU A 274 11.46 13.30 19.99
C LEU A 274 10.75 11.93 19.97
N VAL A 275 10.28 11.48 21.13
CA VAL A 275 9.50 10.24 21.27
C VAL A 275 8.11 10.61 21.79
N ILE A 276 7.06 10.18 21.08
CA ILE A 276 5.66 10.46 21.44
C ILE A 276 5.14 9.36 22.36
N GLY A 277 4.38 9.73 23.40
CA GLY A 277 3.79 8.83 24.41
C GLY A 277 4.63 8.67 25.69
N GLU A 278 5.92 9.00 25.63
CA GLU A 278 6.87 8.87 26.74
C GLU A 278 7.22 10.23 27.37
N GLY A 279 7.98 10.21 28.47
CA GLY A 279 8.47 11.43 29.14
C GLY A 279 7.41 12.23 29.90
N GLU A 280 7.77 13.46 30.27
CA GLU A 280 6.92 14.40 31.02
C GLU A 280 6.59 15.69 30.24
N GLY A 281 7.17 15.86 29.05
CA GLY A 281 6.93 17.03 28.21
C GLY A 281 5.58 16.95 27.50
N TRP A 282 5.02 18.12 27.19
CA TRP A 282 3.82 18.24 26.35
C TRP A 282 4.17 18.82 24.98
N LEU A 283 3.38 18.43 23.98
CA LEU A 283 3.50 18.90 22.62
C LEU A 283 2.13 19.02 21.98
N GLU A 284 1.77 20.24 21.59
CA GLU A 284 0.55 20.52 20.86
C GLU A 284 0.52 19.80 19.51
N VAL A 285 -0.61 19.14 19.23
CA VAL A 285 -0.85 18.41 17.98
C VAL A 285 -2.11 18.83 17.23
N LEU A 286 -3.14 19.35 17.91
CA LEU A 286 -4.41 19.75 17.27
C LEU A 286 -5.24 20.70 18.14
N GLY A 287 -6.15 21.44 17.48
CA GLY A 287 -7.19 22.24 18.10
C GLY A 287 -8.57 21.56 17.98
N SER A 288 -9.45 21.77 18.95
CA SER A 288 -10.76 21.11 19.01
C SER A 288 -11.79 21.89 19.84
N GLY A 289 -13.06 21.50 19.78
CA GLY A 289 -14.08 22.02 20.67
C GLY A 289 -15.49 21.57 20.30
N MET A 290 -16.46 21.93 21.15
CA MET A 290 -17.88 21.79 20.83
C MET A 290 -18.28 22.90 19.86
N VAL A 291 -19.00 22.58 18.78
CA VAL A 291 -19.39 23.57 17.75
C VAL A 291 -20.25 24.65 18.38
N ASN A 292 -19.92 25.92 18.11
CA ASN A 292 -20.65 27.04 18.64
C ASN A 292 -22.10 27.05 18.09
N PRO A 293 -23.14 27.24 18.94
CA PRO A 293 -24.53 27.29 18.51
C PRO A 293 -24.81 28.24 17.34
N ARG A 294 -24.10 29.38 17.26
CA ARG A 294 -24.25 30.34 16.15
C ARG A 294 -23.82 29.78 14.80
N VAL A 295 -22.84 28.88 14.78
CA VAL A 295 -22.38 28.22 13.55
C VAL A 295 -23.41 27.20 13.09
N ILE A 296 -24.00 26.44 14.02
CA ILE A 296 -25.08 25.50 13.75
C ILE A 296 -26.31 26.24 13.18
N GLU A 297 -26.70 27.34 13.81
CA GLU A 297 -27.80 28.20 13.37
C GLU A 297 -27.54 28.83 12.00
N ALA A 298 -26.32 29.34 11.75
CA ALA A 298 -25.93 29.92 10.46
C ALA A 298 -26.01 28.90 9.30
N CYS A 299 -25.93 27.60 9.60
CA CYS A 299 -26.07 26.53 8.63
C CYS A 299 -27.52 26.02 8.47
N GLY A 300 -28.49 26.60 9.18
CA GLY A 300 -29.91 26.22 9.11
C GLY A 300 -30.29 25.00 9.96
N ILE A 301 -29.48 24.64 10.95
CA ILE A 301 -29.75 23.55 11.90
C ILE A 301 -30.18 24.16 13.24
N ASP A 302 -31.13 23.54 13.96
CA ASP A 302 -31.57 24.01 15.28
C ASP A 302 -30.56 23.61 16.38
N PRO A 303 -29.85 24.55 17.03
CA PRO A 303 -28.88 24.26 18.09
C PRO A 303 -29.53 23.79 19.40
N ASN A 304 -30.85 23.89 19.55
CA ASN A 304 -31.56 23.32 20.70
C ASN A 304 -31.84 21.81 20.52
N GLU A 305 -31.86 21.33 19.28
CA GLU A 305 -32.08 19.92 18.96
C GLU A 305 -30.76 19.19 18.69
N TYR A 306 -29.82 19.86 18.02
CA TYR A 306 -28.55 19.30 17.60
C TYR A 306 -27.36 20.03 18.23
N GLN A 307 -26.33 19.25 18.54
CA GLN A 307 -25.05 19.73 19.02
C GLN A 307 -23.95 19.04 18.22
N GLY A 308 -22.70 19.44 18.43
CA GLY A 308 -21.61 18.88 17.67
C GLY A 308 -20.25 19.17 18.25
N PHE A 309 -19.25 18.47 17.75
CA PHE A 309 -17.86 18.78 18.01
C PHE A 309 -17.07 18.81 16.71
N ALA A 310 -16.01 19.61 16.70
CA ALA A 310 -15.09 19.72 15.59
C ALA A 310 -13.64 19.70 16.10
N PHE A 311 -12.72 19.35 15.21
CA PHE A 311 -11.29 19.38 15.45
C PHE A 311 -10.52 19.67 14.17
N GLY A 312 -9.33 20.25 14.30
CA GLY A 312 -8.45 20.59 13.18
C GLY A 312 -7.03 20.12 13.44
N ILE A 313 -6.47 19.43 12.46
CA ILE A 313 -5.17 18.75 12.54
C ILE A 313 -4.26 19.30 11.45
N GLY A 314 -3.05 19.76 11.82
CA GLY A 314 -2.02 20.12 10.84
C GLY A 314 -1.28 18.88 10.34
N ILE A 315 -1.42 18.54 9.06
CA ILE A 315 -0.92 17.27 8.51
C ILE A 315 0.62 17.24 8.48
N GLU A 316 1.27 18.33 8.06
CA GLU A 316 2.73 18.45 8.03
C GLU A 316 3.32 18.22 9.43
N ARG A 317 2.72 18.84 10.45
CA ARG A 317 3.12 18.67 11.85
C ARG A 317 3.08 17.20 12.25
N LEU A 318 1.96 16.52 12.01
CA LEU A 318 1.83 15.10 12.35
C LEU A 318 2.82 14.22 11.58
N ALA A 319 3.02 14.48 10.29
CA ALA A 319 3.99 13.78 9.47
C ALA A 319 5.42 13.94 10.01
N MET A 320 5.80 15.16 10.39
CA MET A 320 7.11 15.45 10.99
C MET A 320 7.31 14.70 12.30
N LEU A 321 6.29 14.69 13.17
CA LEU A 321 6.35 14.01 14.46
C LEU A 321 6.44 12.49 14.31
N LYS A 322 5.66 11.91 13.41
CA LYS A 322 5.60 10.47 13.21
C LYS A 322 6.82 9.93 12.47
N TYR A 323 7.27 10.62 11.43
CA TYR A 323 8.35 10.16 10.56
C TYR A 323 9.71 10.78 10.84
N GLY A 324 9.80 11.66 11.84
CA GLY A 324 11.07 12.29 12.25
C GLY A 324 11.64 13.25 11.22
N ILE A 325 10.77 13.95 10.48
CA ILE A 325 11.18 14.92 9.45
C ILE A 325 11.47 16.27 10.13
N PRO A 326 12.69 16.81 10.05
CA PRO A 326 13.10 17.95 10.88
C PRO A 326 12.66 19.32 10.36
N ASP A 327 12.41 19.46 9.06
CA ASP A 327 12.12 20.75 8.42
C ASP A 327 10.90 20.64 7.50
N LEU A 328 9.90 21.47 7.78
CA LEU A 328 8.63 21.48 7.08
C LEU A 328 8.78 21.91 5.61
N ARG A 329 9.73 22.81 5.30
CA ARG A 329 9.89 23.35 3.93
C ARG A 329 10.26 22.27 2.92
N THR A 330 10.95 21.23 3.38
CA THR A 330 11.40 20.11 2.53
C THR A 330 10.27 19.32 1.89
N PHE A 331 9.03 19.43 2.41
CA PHE A 331 7.83 18.85 1.77
C PHE A 331 7.52 19.48 0.40
N PHE A 332 7.99 20.71 0.13
CA PHE A 332 7.59 21.48 -1.05
C PHE A 332 8.73 21.72 -2.06
N ASP A 333 9.96 21.33 -1.73
CA ASP A 333 11.15 21.54 -2.58
C ASP A 333 11.17 20.68 -3.85
N GLY A 334 10.39 19.59 -3.89
CA GLY A 334 10.37 18.65 -5.02
C GLY A 334 11.65 17.81 -5.18
N ASP A 335 12.47 17.65 -4.14
CA ASP A 335 13.69 16.85 -4.20
C ASP A 335 13.38 15.33 -4.25
N VAL A 336 13.69 14.71 -5.38
CA VAL A 336 13.50 13.27 -5.62
C VAL A 336 14.30 12.40 -4.65
N ARG A 337 15.46 12.86 -4.16
CA ARG A 337 16.28 12.13 -3.18
C ARG A 337 15.61 12.11 -1.82
N TRP A 338 15.04 13.24 -1.42
CA TRP A 338 14.23 13.36 -0.21
C TRP A 338 13.01 12.45 -0.30
N LEU A 339 12.29 12.47 -1.43
CA LEU A 339 11.14 11.59 -1.65
C LEU A 339 11.52 10.10 -1.71
N ARG A 340 12.73 9.75 -2.17
CA ARG A 340 13.23 8.37 -2.10
C ARG A 340 13.53 7.91 -0.68
N HIS A 341 13.99 8.82 0.18
CA HIS A 341 14.34 8.54 1.56
C HIS A 341 13.11 8.47 2.48
N TYR A 342 12.24 9.48 2.42
CA TYR A 342 11.07 9.60 3.29
C TYR A 342 9.77 9.07 2.67
N GLY A 343 9.71 8.92 1.34
CA GLY A 343 8.49 8.50 0.65
C GLY A 343 8.19 7.01 0.81
N PHE A 344 6.91 6.67 0.63
CA PHE A 344 6.36 5.35 0.94
C PHE A 344 6.14 4.51 -0.32
N GLU A 345 6.06 3.19 -0.16
CA GLU A 345 5.71 2.31 -1.29
C GLU A 345 4.21 2.41 -1.57
N PRO A 346 3.78 2.71 -2.81
CA PRO A 346 2.35 2.86 -3.13
C PRO A 346 1.50 1.62 -2.85
N GLN A 347 2.11 0.44 -2.81
CA GLN A 347 1.43 -0.83 -2.54
C GLN A 347 1.16 -1.07 -1.05
N LEU A 348 1.86 -0.34 -0.17
CA LEU A 348 1.73 -0.44 1.27
C LEU A 348 0.77 0.63 1.76
N LEU A 349 -0.47 0.66 1.24
CA LEU A 349 -1.47 1.59 1.76
C LEU A 349 -1.70 1.35 3.26
N PRO A 350 -1.91 2.43 4.03
CA PRO A 350 -2.24 2.29 5.43
C PRO A 350 -3.57 1.55 5.58
N SER A 351 -3.61 0.58 6.48
CA SER A 351 -4.82 -0.16 6.82
C SER A 351 -4.70 -0.70 8.23
N LEU A 352 -5.64 -0.34 9.11
CA LEU A 352 -5.68 -0.93 10.45
C LEU A 352 -5.93 -2.44 10.42
N VAL A 353 -6.56 -2.97 9.36
CA VAL A 353 -6.85 -4.41 9.19
C VAL A 353 -5.60 -5.22 8.88
N ARG A 354 -4.64 -4.64 8.15
CA ARG A 354 -3.40 -5.36 7.78
C ARG A 354 -2.32 -5.27 8.85
N GLY A 355 -2.51 -4.41 9.86
CA GLY A 355 -1.48 -4.08 10.84
C GLY A 355 -0.30 -3.36 10.18
N ARG A 356 0.34 -2.45 10.91
CA ARG A 356 1.69 -1.99 10.60
C ARG A 356 2.55 -2.09 11.84
#